data_AF-A0A9P7BMK2-F1
#
_entry.id   AF-A0A9P7BMK2-F1
#
_cell.length_a   1.000
_cell.length_b   1.000
_cell.length_c   1.000
_cell.angle_alpha   90.00
_cell.angle_beta   90.00
_cell.angle_gamma   90.00
#
_symmetry.space_group_name_H-M   'P 1'
#
loop_
_entity.id
_entity.type
_entity.pdbx_description
1 polymer ?
#
loop_
_entity_poly.entity_id
_entity_poly.type
_entity_poly.pdbx_seq_one_letter_code
_entity_poly.pdbx_strand_id
1 'polypeptide(L)'
;MISKSVYEDGHGNVVDENGGPEPMEYIVDQNEFIVETIATHTDYLENAVSDASSSTCPMLVEKSKDEDVHMKEANTKRDYVLYTVQDKARFFDLKIEKCPSAAAAAKQLGIHIRTAQRWVQQYNKCPDNIFDSCNRVGRKCILTDEHKRSIVPYC
;
A
#
# COMPACT_ATOMS: atom_id res chain seq x y z
N MET A 1 49.41 3.77 14.21
CA MET A 1 48.39 4.21 13.23
C MET A 1 48.42 5.72 13.24
N ILE A 2 48.77 6.34 12.10
CA ILE A 2 48.77 7.80 11.97
C ILE A 2 47.34 8.20 11.62
N SER A 3 46.68 8.94 12.50
CA SER A 3 45.36 9.50 12.25
C SER A 3 45.52 10.76 11.42
N LYS A 4 45.02 10.77 10.18
CA LYS A 4 45.03 11.95 9.32
C LYS A 4 43.74 12.75 9.57
N SER A 5 43.86 13.99 10.03
CA SER A 5 42.73 14.89 10.30
C SER A 5 42.57 15.92 9.16
N VAL A 6 41.35 16.10 8.67
CA VAL A 6 40.99 17.02 7.58
C VAL A 6 40.14 18.15 8.16
N TYR A 7 40.30 19.38 7.64
CA TYR A 7 39.53 20.55 8.08
C TYR A 7 39.09 21.42 6.90
N GLU A 8 38.07 22.26 7.12
CA GLU A 8 37.53 23.18 6.10
C GLU A 8 38.30 24.52 6.13
N ASP A 9 38.72 25.00 4.96
CA ASP A 9 39.58 26.20 4.79
C ASP A 9 38.82 27.54 4.80
N GLY A 10 37.50 27.52 5.09
CA GLY A 10 36.62 28.69 5.08
C GLY A 10 36.24 29.20 3.68
N HIS A 11 36.77 28.59 2.61
CA HIS A 11 36.40 28.85 1.22
C HIS A 11 35.53 27.72 0.64
N GLY A 12 35.08 26.80 1.49
CA GLY A 12 34.30 25.62 1.13
C GLY A 12 35.14 24.44 0.65
N ASN A 13 36.48 24.49 0.80
CA ASN A 13 37.35 23.38 0.45
C ASN A 13 37.77 22.61 1.71
N VAL A 14 37.85 21.28 1.58
CA VAL A 14 38.38 20.39 2.61
C VAL A 14 39.86 20.12 2.31
N VAL A 15 40.74 20.46 3.25
CA VAL A 15 42.19 20.40 3.08
C VAL A 15 42.84 19.54 4.17
N ASP A 16 43.91 18.85 3.80
CA ASP A 16 44.69 18.06 4.76
C ASP A 16 45.69 18.90 5.57
N GLU A 17 46.37 18.28 6.53
CA GLU A 17 47.37 18.92 7.40
C GLU A 17 48.53 19.59 6.64
N ASN A 18 48.72 19.27 5.35
CA ASN A 18 49.74 19.84 4.50
C ASN A 18 49.20 20.96 3.58
N GLY A 19 47.93 21.36 3.76
CA GLY A 19 47.26 22.39 2.97
C GLY A 19 46.96 21.97 1.53
N GLY A 20 47.06 20.67 1.23
CA GLY A 20 46.67 20.15 -0.07
C GLY A 20 45.15 20.00 -0.15
N PRO A 21 44.49 20.39 -1.26
CA PRO A 21 43.09 20.03 -1.46
C PRO A 21 42.98 18.51 -1.49
N GLU A 22 42.04 17.95 -0.71
CA GLU A 22 41.73 16.52 -0.82
C GLU A 22 41.11 16.30 -2.21
N PRO A 23 41.73 15.48 -3.10
CA PRO A 23 41.16 15.22 -4.40
C PRO A 23 39.93 14.33 -4.22
N MET A 24 38.76 14.94 -4.12
CA MET A 24 37.50 14.23 -4.33
C MET A 24 37.50 13.75 -5.79
N GLU A 25 37.90 12.49 -6.00
CA GLU A 25 37.79 11.83 -7.29
C GLU A 25 36.31 11.78 -7.69
N TYR A 26 35.88 12.71 -8.54
CA TYR A 26 34.57 12.62 -9.17
C TYR A 26 34.67 11.60 -10.30
N ILE A 27 33.97 10.48 -10.12
CA ILE A 27 33.84 9.47 -11.18
C ILE A 27 32.83 10.04 -12.17
N VAL A 28 33.32 10.58 -13.30
CA VAL A 28 32.45 10.90 -14.45
C VAL A 28 31.97 9.58 -15.01
N ASP A 29 30.67 9.30 -14.87
CA ASP A 29 30.03 8.22 -15.59
C ASP A 29 30.03 8.56 -17.09
N GLN A 30 30.91 7.91 -17.85
CA GLN A 30 31.02 8.07 -19.30
C GLN A 30 29.86 7.39 -20.05
N ASN A 31 28.92 6.78 -19.33
CA ASN A 31 27.71 6.27 -19.95
C ASN A 31 26.78 7.45 -20.31
N GLU A 32 26.80 7.84 -21.59
CA GLU A 32 25.70 8.61 -22.17
C GLU A 32 24.41 7.80 -21.99
N PHE A 33 23.59 8.17 -21.01
CA PHE A 33 22.25 7.62 -20.87
C PHE A 33 21.42 8.03 -22.09
N ILE A 34 21.23 7.10 -23.02
CA ILE A 34 20.32 7.27 -24.14
C ILE A 34 18.90 7.31 -23.57
N VAL A 35 18.31 8.50 -23.56
CA VAL A 35 16.91 8.70 -23.13
C VAL A 35 15.98 8.44 -24.32
N GLU A 36 15.06 7.49 -24.16
CA GLU A 36 14.00 7.22 -25.14
C GLU A 36 12.70 7.92 -24.73
N THR A 37 12.05 8.58 -25.70
CA THR A 37 10.78 9.28 -25.49
C THR A 37 9.63 8.27 -25.47
N ILE A 38 8.98 8.11 -24.31
CA ILE A 38 7.93 7.10 -24.09
C ILE A 38 6.54 7.49 -24.64
N ALA A 39 6.26 8.78 -24.84
CA ALA A 39 4.98 9.26 -25.39
C ALA A 39 5.09 10.72 -25.85
N THR A 40 4.33 11.06 -26.90
CA THR A 40 4.17 12.42 -27.41
C THR A 40 2.84 13.02 -26.93
N HIS A 41 2.74 14.35 -26.87
CA HIS A 41 1.52 15.05 -26.46
C HIS A 41 0.26 14.64 -27.24
N THR A 42 0.42 14.28 -28.52
CA THR A 42 -0.66 13.76 -29.37
C THR A 42 -1.20 12.42 -28.89
N ASP A 43 -0.31 11.51 -28.46
CA ASP A 43 -0.65 10.17 -27.99
C ASP A 43 -1.51 10.24 -26.71
N TYR A 44 -1.32 11.29 -25.90
CA TYR A 44 -2.16 11.55 -24.74
C TYR A 44 -3.56 12.03 -25.12
N LEU A 45 -3.68 12.94 -26.11
CA LEU A 45 -4.97 13.48 -26.52
C LEU A 45 -5.87 12.42 -27.19
N GLU A 46 -5.29 11.49 -27.96
CA GLU A 46 -6.06 10.42 -28.61
C GLU A 46 -6.67 9.44 -27.59
N ASN A 47 -5.90 9.10 -26.55
CA ASN A 47 -6.38 8.25 -25.45
C ASN A 47 -7.45 8.95 -24.60
N ALA A 48 -7.32 10.26 -24.38
CA ALA A 48 -8.30 11.04 -23.61
C ALA A 48 -9.69 11.12 -24.27
N VAL A 49 -9.76 11.10 -25.61
CA VAL A 49 -11.04 11.17 -26.35
C VAL A 49 -11.76 9.83 -26.36
N SER A 50 -11.03 8.71 -26.28
CA SER A 50 -11.60 7.36 -26.30
C SER A 50 -12.34 6.99 -25.01
N ASP A 51 -11.86 7.47 -23.85
CA ASP A 51 -12.45 7.19 -22.53
C ASP A 51 -13.79 7.91 -22.27
N ALA A 52 -14.16 8.90 -23.09
CA ALA A 52 -15.38 9.69 -22.90
C ALA A 52 -16.65 9.09 -23.54
N SER A 53 -16.53 8.05 -24.38
CA SER A 53 -17.60 7.64 -25.29
C SER A 53 -18.51 6.49 -24.82
N SER A 54 -18.35 5.97 -23.59
CA SER A 54 -19.20 4.88 -23.09
C SER A 54 -19.78 5.14 -21.69
N SER A 55 -20.71 6.09 -21.58
CA SER A 55 -21.59 6.19 -20.41
C SER A 55 -22.92 6.83 -20.76
N THR A 56 -23.70 6.18 -21.61
CA THR A 56 -25.13 6.48 -21.74
C THR A 56 -25.91 5.47 -20.89
N CYS A 57 -26.26 5.87 -19.67
CA CYS A 57 -27.17 5.14 -18.81
C CYS A 57 -28.62 5.43 -19.24
N PRO A 58 -29.44 4.44 -19.65
CA PRO A 58 -30.85 4.69 -19.86
C PRO A 58 -31.54 4.76 -18.49
N MET A 59 -31.96 5.96 -18.07
CA MET A 59 -32.93 6.12 -16.98
C MET A 59 -34.30 5.68 -17.48
N LEU A 60 -34.77 4.52 -17.02
CA LEU A 60 -36.18 4.15 -17.14
C LEU A 60 -36.85 4.35 -15.78
N VAL A 61 -37.77 5.31 -15.73
CA VAL A 61 -38.67 5.57 -14.62
C VAL A 61 -39.97 4.82 -14.89
N GLU A 62 -40.34 3.86 -14.04
CA GLU A 62 -41.72 3.37 -13.96
C GLU A 62 -42.14 3.09 -12.51
N LYS A 63 -43.43 3.28 -12.27
CA LYS A 63 -44.09 3.69 -11.02
C LYS A 63 -44.15 2.64 -9.92
N SER A 64 -44.21 3.17 -8.70
CA SER A 64 -44.52 2.50 -7.44
C SER A 64 -45.86 1.75 -7.46
N LYS A 65 -45.82 0.48 -7.05
CA LYS A 65 -46.93 -0.18 -6.35
C LYS A 65 -46.41 -0.74 -5.04
N ASP A 66 -47.09 -0.30 -4.00
CA ASP A 66 -47.00 -0.68 -2.60
C ASP A 66 -47.40 -2.15 -2.49
N GLU A 67 -46.41 -3.01 -2.26
CA GLU A 67 -46.60 -4.41 -1.90
C GLU A 67 -45.72 -4.62 -0.67
N ASP A 68 -46.33 -4.99 0.46
CA ASP A 68 -45.67 -5.31 1.73
C ASP A 68 -44.65 -6.45 1.51
N VAL A 69 -43.39 -6.06 1.30
CA VAL A 69 -42.28 -6.99 1.08
C VAL A 69 -41.90 -7.59 2.42
N HIS A 70 -42.36 -8.82 2.66
CA HIS A 70 -41.83 -9.66 3.72
C HIS A 70 -40.28 -9.65 3.67
N MET A 71 -39.63 -9.61 4.83
CA MET A 71 -38.17 -9.60 4.90
C MET A 71 -37.62 -10.96 4.44
N LYS A 72 -37.40 -11.13 3.12
CA LYS A 72 -36.75 -12.32 2.55
C LYS A 72 -35.24 -12.20 2.66
N GLU A 73 -34.77 -13.01 3.61
CA GLU A 73 -33.69 -13.96 3.43
C GLU A 73 -32.25 -13.47 3.59
N ALA A 74 -31.49 -14.35 4.24
CA ALA A 74 -30.16 -14.16 4.75
C ALA A 74 -29.22 -13.64 3.67
N ASN A 75 -28.44 -12.62 4.04
CA ASN A 75 -27.27 -12.22 3.28
C ASN A 75 -26.47 -13.46 2.88
N THR A 76 -26.36 -13.71 1.57
CA THR A 76 -25.36 -14.63 1.05
C THR A 76 -24.01 -14.08 1.52
N LYS A 77 -23.44 -14.69 2.56
CA LYS A 77 -22.14 -14.33 3.09
C LYS A 77 -21.18 -14.39 1.91
N ARG A 78 -20.67 -13.24 1.49
CA ARG A 78 -19.63 -13.18 0.47
C ARG A 78 -18.48 -14.05 0.98
N ASP A 79 -18.05 -15.01 0.19
CA ASP A 79 -16.87 -15.82 0.51
C ASP A 79 -15.69 -14.87 0.69
N TYR A 80 -15.33 -14.64 1.95
CA TYR A 80 -14.27 -13.73 2.30
C TYR A 80 -12.95 -14.45 2.09
N VAL A 81 -12.17 -14.00 1.10
CA VAL A 81 -10.81 -14.51 0.87
C VAL A 81 -9.95 -14.14 2.08
N LEU A 82 -9.60 -15.15 2.87
CA LEU A 82 -8.72 -15.02 4.03
C LEU A 82 -7.29 -15.34 3.60
N TYR A 83 -6.38 -14.39 3.81
CA TYR A 83 -4.95 -14.59 3.59
C TYR A 83 -4.28 -15.02 4.89
N THR A 84 -3.41 -16.01 4.79
CA THR A 84 -2.63 -16.48 5.95
C THR A 84 -1.42 -15.58 6.18
N VAL A 85 -0.80 -15.70 7.37
CA VAL A 85 0.49 -15.06 7.69
C VAL A 85 1.56 -15.49 6.68
N GLN A 86 1.52 -16.74 6.21
CA GLN A 86 2.43 -17.25 5.21
C GLN A 86 2.28 -16.54 3.86
N ASP A 87 1.05 -16.26 3.42
CA ASP A 87 0.81 -15.53 2.17
C ASP A 87 1.33 -14.10 2.26
N LYS A 88 1.19 -13.49 3.44
CA LYS A 88 1.74 -12.17 3.74
C LYS A 88 3.28 -12.17 3.71
N ALA A 89 3.92 -13.19 4.28
CA ALA A 89 5.38 -13.34 4.26
C ALA A 89 5.89 -13.54 2.81
N ARG A 90 5.30 -14.49 2.08
CA ARG A 90 5.62 -14.74 0.66
C ARG A 90 5.51 -13.49 -0.20
N PHE A 91 4.49 -12.67 0.06
CA PHE A 91 4.32 -11.39 -0.61
C PHE A 91 5.49 -10.43 -0.37
N PHE A 92 5.94 -10.29 0.88
CA PHE A 92 7.05 -9.38 1.18
C PHE A 92 8.39 -9.90 0.67
N ASP A 93 8.65 -11.20 0.78
CA ASP A 93 9.85 -11.82 0.21
C ASP A 93 9.93 -11.51 -1.30
N LEU A 94 8.85 -11.78 -2.03
CA LEU A 94 8.78 -11.54 -3.47
C LEU A 94 8.86 -10.05 -3.82
N LYS A 95 8.18 -9.19 -3.05
CA LYS A 95 8.17 -7.74 -3.29
C LYS A 95 9.54 -7.12 -3.04
N ILE A 96 10.29 -7.58 -2.05
CA ILE A 96 11.62 -7.05 -1.72
C ILE A 96 12.67 -7.60 -2.70
N GLU A 97 12.58 -8.88 -3.04
CA GLU A 97 13.57 -9.54 -3.88
C GLU A 97 13.42 -9.18 -5.38
N LYS A 98 12.19 -9.14 -5.90
CA LYS A 98 11.95 -9.24 -7.35
C LYS A 98 11.02 -8.20 -7.97
N CYS A 99 10.16 -7.52 -7.20
CA CYS A 99 9.10 -6.68 -7.79
C CYS A 99 9.28 -5.18 -7.48
N PRO A 100 9.25 -4.30 -8.50
CA PRO A 100 9.31 -2.86 -8.29
C PRO A 100 8.02 -2.29 -7.68
N SER A 101 6.90 -3.02 -7.76
CA SER A 101 5.58 -2.57 -7.29
C SER A 101 4.83 -3.66 -6.54
N ALA A 102 4.10 -3.25 -5.49
CA ALA A 102 3.20 -4.11 -4.73
C ALA A 102 2.15 -4.80 -5.62
N ALA A 103 1.67 -4.12 -6.67
CA ALA A 103 0.68 -4.68 -7.57
C ALA A 103 1.25 -5.83 -8.42
N ALA A 104 2.53 -5.76 -8.80
CA ALA A 104 3.19 -6.81 -9.57
C ALA A 104 3.33 -8.10 -8.73
N ALA A 105 3.83 -7.97 -7.49
CA ALA A 105 3.92 -9.10 -6.56
C ALA A 105 2.54 -9.69 -6.22
N ALA A 106 1.51 -8.84 -6.06
CA ALA A 106 0.15 -9.28 -5.79
C ALA A 106 -0.42 -10.13 -6.94
N LYS A 107 -0.24 -9.70 -8.19
CA LYS A 107 -0.66 -10.48 -9.37
C LYS A 107 0.04 -11.82 -9.44
N GLN A 108 1.35 -11.86 -9.19
CA GLN A 108 2.13 -13.10 -9.21
C GLN A 108 1.66 -14.11 -8.16
N LEU A 109 1.25 -13.65 -6.98
CA LEU A 109 0.78 -14.51 -5.89
C LEU A 109 -0.75 -14.70 -5.85
N GLY A 110 -1.48 -14.16 -6.82
CA GLY A 110 -2.96 -14.21 -6.84
C GLY A 110 -3.62 -13.45 -5.69
N ILE A 111 -2.91 -12.48 -5.09
CA ILE A 111 -3.42 -11.65 -3.99
C ILE A 111 -4.16 -10.46 -4.57
N HIS A 112 -5.30 -10.12 -3.96
CA HIS A 112 -6.04 -8.93 -4.36
C HIS A 112 -5.18 -7.66 -4.16
N ILE A 113 -5.04 -6.85 -5.22
CA ILE A 113 -4.11 -5.72 -5.26
C ILE A 113 -4.33 -4.72 -4.12
N ARG A 114 -5.59 -4.41 -3.76
CA ARG A 114 -5.87 -3.50 -2.64
C ARG A 114 -5.38 -4.05 -1.29
N THR A 115 -5.35 -5.36 -1.13
CA THR A 115 -4.86 -6.01 0.09
C THR A 115 -3.35 -5.86 0.20
N ALA A 116 -2.64 -6.15 -0.89
CA ALA A 116 -1.18 -5.97 -0.99
C ALA A 116 -0.77 -4.50 -0.73
N GLN A 117 -1.47 -3.55 -1.35
CA GLN A 117 -1.21 -2.12 -1.10
C GLN A 117 -1.43 -1.73 0.36
N ARG A 118 -2.50 -2.22 1.00
CA ARG A 118 -2.73 -2.00 2.44
C ARG A 118 -1.61 -2.57 3.29
N TRP A 119 -1.11 -3.77 2.96
CA TRP A 119 0.01 -4.37 3.69
C TRP A 119 1.28 -3.51 3.57
N VAL A 120 1.60 -3.00 2.39
CA VAL A 120 2.75 -2.10 2.21
C VAL A 120 2.55 -0.78 2.98
N GLN A 121 1.34 -0.22 2.99
CA GLN A 121 1.06 0.96 3.80
C GLN A 121 1.20 0.70 5.31
N GLN A 122 0.83 -0.48 5.79
CA GLN A 122 1.06 -0.87 7.18
C GLN A 122 2.55 -1.02 7.47
N TYR A 123 3.30 -1.68 6.58
CA TYR A 123 4.75 -1.86 6.70
C TYR A 123 5.47 -0.53 6.85
N ASN A 124 5.13 0.44 6.01
CA ASN A 124 5.74 1.77 6.03
C ASN A 124 5.41 2.56 7.31
N LYS A 125 4.29 2.25 7.98
CA LYS A 125 3.89 2.91 9.23
C LYS A 125 4.56 2.27 10.45
N CYS A 126 4.47 0.95 10.56
CA CYS A 126 5.04 0.17 11.66
C CYS A 126 5.37 -1.23 11.14
N PRO A 127 6.64 -1.52 10.80
CA PRO A 127 7.01 -2.83 10.27
C PRO A 127 6.80 -3.95 11.29
N ASP A 128 6.96 -3.66 12.58
CA ASP A 128 6.87 -4.66 13.66
C ASP A 128 5.47 -5.28 13.80
N ASN A 129 4.41 -4.55 13.43
CA ASN A 129 3.04 -5.02 13.59
C ASN A 129 2.49 -5.75 12.35
N ILE A 130 3.32 -5.96 11.32
CA ILE A 130 2.81 -6.39 10.03
C ILE A 130 2.21 -7.81 10.07
N PHE A 131 2.79 -8.71 10.85
CA PHE A 131 2.27 -10.06 11.05
C PHE A 131 1.36 -10.15 12.27
N ASP A 132 1.35 -9.11 13.10
CA ASP A 132 0.55 -9.08 14.29
C ASP A 132 -0.90 -8.82 13.88
N SER A 133 -1.73 -9.86 13.94
CA SER A 133 -3.17 -9.72 13.82
C SER A 133 -3.62 -9.02 15.08
N CYS A 134 -3.42 -7.69 15.18
CA CYS A 134 -3.73 -6.92 16.37
C CYS A 134 -5.02 -7.47 16.96
N ASN A 135 -4.89 -8.14 18.12
CA ASN A 135 -6.00 -8.85 18.71
C ASN A 135 -7.11 -7.84 18.76
N ARG A 136 -8.13 -8.01 17.92
CA ARG A 136 -9.29 -7.14 17.92
C ARG A 136 -9.97 -7.52 19.21
N VAL A 137 -9.47 -7.00 20.33
CA VAL A 137 -10.17 -6.97 21.60
C VAL A 137 -11.48 -6.35 21.20
N GLY A 138 -12.50 -7.20 21.07
CA GLY A 138 -13.81 -6.76 20.65
C GLY A 138 -14.21 -5.59 21.53
N ARG A 139 -15.14 -4.75 21.05
CA ARG A 139 -15.73 -3.74 21.92
C ARG A 139 -16.07 -4.41 23.25
N LYS A 140 -15.54 -3.87 24.35
CA LYS A 140 -15.79 -4.40 25.69
C LYS A 140 -17.30 -4.58 25.83
N CYS A 141 -17.72 -5.76 26.28
CA CYS A 141 -19.14 -6.07 26.40
C CYS A 141 -19.81 -4.99 27.26
N ILE A 142 -20.88 -4.38 26.75
CA ILE A 142 -21.61 -3.32 27.46
C ILE A 142 -22.27 -3.91 28.72
N LEU A 143 -22.66 -5.19 28.68
CA LEU A 143 -23.05 -5.93 29.88
C LEU A 143 -21.82 -6.44 30.62
N THR A 144 -21.54 -5.82 31.76
CA THR A 144 -20.65 -6.35 32.79
C THR A 144 -21.30 -7.56 33.48
N ASP A 145 -20.51 -8.38 34.17
CA ASP A 145 -21.03 -9.56 34.87
C ASP A 145 -22.01 -9.19 36.00
N GLU A 146 -21.96 -7.95 36.49
CA GLU A 146 -22.93 -7.39 37.41
C GLU A 146 -24.33 -7.25 36.77
N HIS A 147 -24.41 -6.77 35.52
CA HIS A 147 -25.68 -6.72 34.77
C HIS A 147 -26.27 -8.10 34.49
N LYS A 148 -25.44 -9.15 34.44
CA LYS A 148 -25.91 -10.53 34.21
C LYS A 148 -26.47 -11.18 35.48
N ARG A 149 -26.01 -10.75 36.66
CA ARG A 149 -26.46 -11.28 37.96
C ARG A 149 -27.84 -10.78 38.38
N SER A 150 -28.30 -9.65 37.83
CA SER A 150 -29.64 -9.13 38.08
C SER A 150 -30.72 -9.76 37.20
N ILE A 151 -30.34 -10.59 36.22
CA ILE A 151 -31.29 -11.37 35.42
C ILE A 151 -31.81 -12.50 36.31
N VAL A 152 -32.99 -12.30 36.88
CA VAL A 152 -33.72 -13.37 37.55
C VAL A 152 -34.28 -14.30 36.47
N PRO A 153 -33.89 -15.59 36.44
CA PRO A 153 -34.53 -16.56 35.57
C PRO A 153 -35.97 -16.74 36.06
N TYR A 154 -36.94 -16.30 35.27
CA TYR A 154 -38.32 -16.67 35.49
C TYR A 154 -38.49 -18.11 35.01
N CYS A 155 -38.78 -19.00 35.96
CA CYS A 155 -39.26 -20.36 35.71
C CYS A 155 -40.77 -20.35 35.41
#